data_AF-A0A7Z8Z9B5-F1
#
_entry.id   AF-A0A7Z8Z9B5-F1
#
_cell.length_a   1.000
_cell.length_b   1.000
_cell.length_c   1.000
_cell.angle_alpha   90.00
_cell.angle_beta   90.00
_cell.angle_gamma   90.00
#
_symmetry.space_group_name_H-M   'P 1'
#
loop_
_entity.id
_entity.type
_entity.pdbx_description
1 polymer ?
#
loop_
_entity_poly.entity_id
_entity_poly.type
_entity_poly.pdbx_seq_one_letter_code
_entity_poly.pdbx_strand_id
1 'polypeptide(L)'
;MNEKLIELKEKLDNLHTTLNEFTFPVESFIDLGAYTFPFMHKEDLIELPRMLSDRINQMQEFIPSSNDIRVIDSLIYTLDKAQLNIVYLNNGNVAVQQTAIPSYVISMLYVSHRINELFSFEKLKDRSLLPKQILRRLELYNSGITAIEIKAGDIDDKIKTINEAYDAAENLPTTVKMLRETNDEVKSVHNSAVESCSSITSMLKETEESSKIVEDAKKEILALKDNVTKDAKDYLHSLREEAQGYINKCEEAFRTTTSKGLAGAFQDKAEKLNRSIRWWVGGLVGALVAGAAVGYTRLHALEAYLSNPDSSGIKLIIQLILSILSVGAPLWFAWLATKQIGQRFRLAEDYEFKASVSKAYEGYRREAVQLDNDFTQRLFGNALTRLEEPPLRFVEEATHSSPIMEMLSSDNFKSFIESGGDKVDSILEGVGLSRKSKVEQERQVSKVVTQPEGETSNKKENE
;
A
#
# COMPACT_ATOMS: atom_id res chain seq x y z
N MET A 1 6.10 124.40 0.12
CA MET A 1 7.32 124.15 -0.69
C MET A 1 8.52 124.06 0.26
N ASN A 2 9.43 123.12 0.03
CA ASN A 2 10.63 122.93 0.87
C ASN A 2 11.58 124.14 0.79
N GLU A 3 12.26 124.48 1.89
CA GLU A 3 13.16 125.64 1.99
C GLU A 3 14.23 125.66 0.88
N LYS A 4 14.82 124.51 0.54
CA LYS A 4 15.84 124.42 -0.52
C LYS A 4 15.29 124.62 -1.93
N LEU A 5 14.03 124.26 -2.17
CA LEU A 5 13.37 124.53 -3.45
C LEU A 5 12.97 126.01 -3.58
N ILE A 6 12.62 126.65 -2.46
CA ILE A 6 12.39 128.10 -2.40
C ILE A 6 13.71 128.82 -2.72
N GLU A 7 14.82 128.41 -2.10
CA GLU A 7 16.15 128.95 -2.36
C GLU A 7 16.54 128.81 -3.85
N LEU A 8 16.39 127.61 -4.44
CA LEU A 8 16.67 127.40 -5.86
C LEU A 8 15.80 128.26 -6.79
N LYS A 9 14.51 128.40 -6.46
CA LYS A 9 13.57 129.25 -7.21
C LYS A 9 14.01 130.72 -7.17
N GLU A 10 14.32 131.24 -5.98
CA GLU A 10 14.77 132.62 -5.81
C GLU A 10 16.05 132.89 -6.59
N LYS A 11 17.00 131.94 -6.64
CA LYS A 11 18.22 132.06 -7.45
C LYS A 11 17.93 132.15 -8.95
N LEU A 12 16.95 131.39 -9.45
CA LEU A 12 16.52 131.45 -10.85
C LEU A 12 15.75 132.72 -11.18
N ASP A 13 14.88 133.19 -10.29
CA ASP A 13 14.18 134.47 -10.44
C ASP A 13 15.17 135.64 -10.45
N ASN A 14 16.15 135.65 -9.54
CA ASN A 14 17.22 136.65 -9.52
C ASN A 14 18.09 136.63 -10.78
N LEU A 15 18.33 135.44 -11.34
CA LEU A 15 19.04 135.28 -12.61
C LEU A 15 18.26 135.90 -13.77
N HIS A 16 16.95 135.64 -13.86
CA HIS A 16 16.07 136.27 -14.85
C HIS A 16 16.08 137.80 -14.71
N THR A 17 15.94 138.34 -13.50
CA THR A 17 15.96 139.78 -13.26
C THR A 17 17.28 140.41 -13.71
N THR A 18 18.42 139.81 -13.34
CA THR A 18 19.75 140.25 -13.77
C THR A 18 19.89 140.29 -15.29
N LEU A 19 19.38 139.27 -16.00
CA LEU A 19 19.46 139.21 -17.46
C LEU A 19 18.53 140.20 -18.15
N ASN A 20 17.38 140.49 -17.56
CA ASN A 20 16.42 141.46 -18.09
C ASN A 20 16.96 142.91 -18.03
N GLU A 21 17.89 143.20 -17.11
CA GLU A 21 18.57 144.48 -17.03
C GLU A 21 19.66 144.67 -18.11
N PHE A 22 20.02 143.62 -18.86
CA PHE A 22 21.08 143.69 -19.86
C PHE A 22 20.59 144.21 -21.21
N THR A 23 21.33 145.16 -21.76
CA THR A 23 21.16 145.60 -23.15
C THR A 23 21.99 144.72 -24.08
N PHE A 24 21.32 143.86 -24.85
CA PHE A 24 21.95 143.04 -25.89
C PHE A 24 22.13 143.83 -27.20
N PRO A 25 23.21 143.57 -27.98
CA PRO A 25 23.50 144.32 -29.20
C PRO A 25 22.56 144.00 -30.38
N VAL A 26 21.92 142.83 -30.37
CA VAL A 26 21.00 142.34 -31.42
C VAL A 26 19.80 141.63 -30.79
N GLU A 27 18.71 141.50 -31.54
CA GLU A 27 17.54 140.70 -31.12
C GLU A 27 17.73 139.21 -31.38
N SER A 28 18.26 138.84 -32.56
CA SER A 28 18.58 137.47 -32.96
C SER A 28 20.08 137.24 -32.93
N PHE A 29 20.55 136.21 -32.22
CA PHE A 29 21.99 135.92 -32.13
C PHE A 29 22.59 135.35 -33.41
N ILE A 30 21.76 134.89 -34.35
CA ILE A 30 22.19 134.41 -35.68
C ILE A 30 22.82 135.56 -36.48
N ASP A 31 22.34 136.78 -36.27
CA ASP A 31 22.80 137.99 -36.96
C ASP A 31 24.24 138.37 -36.60
N LEU A 32 24.79 137.81 -35.50
CA LEU A 32 26.18 137.96 -35.08
C LEU A 32 27.14 136.95 -35.75
N GLY A 33 26.63 135.83 -36.27
CA GLY A 33 27.46 134.78 -36.88
C GLY A 33 26.69 133.52 -37.25
N ALA A 34 26.64 133.21 -38.55
CA ALA A 34 25.81 132.17 -39.15
C ALA A 34 26.31 130.72 -38.94
N TYR A 35 26.70 130.33 -37.72
CA TYR A 35 26.96 128.94 -37.27
C TYR A 35 27.57 128.90 -35.86
N THR A 36 28.06 130.04 -35.37
CA THR A 36 28.82 130.15 -34.12
C THR A 36 27.94 130.46 -32.91
N PHE A 37 26.71 130.91 -33.14
CA PHE A 37 25.72 131.23 -32.11
C PHE A 37 24.52 130.26 -32.19
N PRO A 38 23.84 129.98 -31.06
CA PRO A 38 22.62 129.20 -31.07
C PRO A 38 21.48 129.96 -31.78
N PHE A 39 20.56 129.22 -32.41
CA PHE A 39 19.36 129.74 -33.06
C PHE A 39 18.32 130.20 -32.03
N MET A 40 18.61 131.30 -31.33
CA MET A 40 17.77 131.86 -30.26
C MET A 40 17.76 133.39 -30.29
N HIS A 41 16.73 133.99 -29.72
CA HIS A 41 16.60 135.43 -29.49
C HIS A 41 17.10 135.80 -28.09
N LYS A 42 17.36 137.09 -27.86
CA LYS A 42 17.74 137.59 -26.52
C LYS A 42 16.67 137.26 -25.48
N GLU A 43 15.40 137.32 -25.85
CA GLU A 43 14.27 136.98 -24.99
C GLU A 43 14.34 135.53 -24.52
N ASP A 44 14.74 134.60 -25.39
CA ASP A 44 14.84 133.18 -25.03
C ASP A 44 15.88 132.96 -23.91
N LEU A 45 17.01 133.69 -23.93
CA LEU A 45 18.02 133.58 -22.87
C LEU A 45 17.55 134.15 -21.53
N ILE A 46 16.77 135.24 -21.59
CA ILE A 46 16.20 135.91 -20.42
C ILE A 46 15.08 135.05 -19.82
N GLU A 47 14.24 134.42 -20.65
CA GLU A 47 13.10 133.61 -20.20
C GLU A 47 13.50 132.23 -19.66
N LEU A 48 14.65 131.67 -20.07
CA LEU A 48 15.08 130.32 -19.63
C LEU A 48 15.07 130.13 -18.09
N PRO A 49 15.68 131.02 -17.27
CA PRO A 49 15.60 130.92 -15.82
C PRO A 49 14.16 131.07 -15.29
N ARG A 50 13.36 131.93 -15.92
CA ARG A 50 11.97 132.17 -15.54
C ARG A 50 11.10 130.94 -15.76
N MET A 51 11.24 130.29 -16.92
CA MET A 51 10.55 129.03 -17.23
C MET A 51 10.87 127.93 -16.20
N LEU A 52 12.13 127.85 -15.75
CA LEU A 52 12.53 126.87 -14.73
C LEU A 52 11.99 127.23 -13.34
N SER A 53 12.00 128.51 -12.97
CA SER A 53 11.39 129.01 -11.73
C SER A 53 9.89 128.72 -11.68
N ASP A 54 9.16 129.04 -12.74
CA ASP A 54 7.71 128.81 -12.84
C ASP A 54 7.39 127.31 -12.79
N ARG A 55 8.24 126.46 -13.36
CA ARG A 55 8.10 125.00 -13.25
C ARG A 55 8.28 124.48 -11.82
N ILE A 56 9.26 125.00 -11.08
CA ILE A 56 9.40 124.67 -9.65
C ILE A 56 8.16 125.15 -8.89
N ASN A 57 7.64 126.32 -9.24
CA ASN A 57 6.45 126.90 -8.60
C ASN A 57 5.16 126.10 -8.85
N GLN A 58 5.06 125.36 -9.97
CA GLN A 58 3.93 124.45 -10.23
C GLN A 58 3.95 123.20 -9.33
N MET A 59 5.08 122.89 -8.71
CA MET A 59 5.30 121.67 -7.91
C MET A 59 5.41 121.97 -6.40
N GLN A 60 4.48 122.77 -5.85
CA GLN A 60 4.55 123.27 -4.47
C GLN A 60 4.47 122.19 -3.38
N GLU A 61 3.79 121.09 -3.68
CA GLU A 61 3.56 119.94 -2.80
C GLU A 61 4.72 118.92 -2.84
N PHE A 62 5.73 119.13 -3.68
CA PHE A 62 6.88 118.24 -3.75
C PHE A 62 7.79 118.39 -2.51
N ILE A 63 7.92 117.28 -1.77
CA ILE A 63 8.82 117.17 -0.61
C ILE A 63 10.06 116.40 -1.08
N PRO A 64 11.25 117.02 -1.17
CA PRO A 64 12.47 116.37 -1.66
C PRO A 64 13.01 115.35 -0.65
N SER A 65 13.54 114.21 -1.13
CA SER A 65 14.28 113.25 -0.29
C SER A 65 15.68 113.75 0.04
N SER A 66 16.39 113.09 0.95
CA SER A 66 17.79 113.44 1.28
C SER A 66 18.72 113.44 0.07
N ASN A 67 18.47 112.57 -0.92
CA ASN A 67 19.24 112.57 -2.17
C ASN A 67 18.80 113.70 -3.11
N ASP A 68 17.50 113.99 -3.18
CA ASP A 68 16.98 115.11 -3.99
C ASP A 68 17.48 116.46 -3.45
N ILE A 69 17.60 116.62 -2.11
CA ILE A 69 18.19 117.81 -1.47
C ILE A 69 19.64 118.02 -1.92
N ARG A 70 20.47 116.95 -1.98
CA ARG A 70 21.85 117.04 -2.49
C ARG A 70 21.90 117.54 -3.94
N VAL A 71 20.95 117.10 -4.77
CA VAL A 71 20.84 117.58 -6.16
C VAL A 71 20.44 119.04 -6.19
N ILE A 72 19.47 119.46 -5.38
CA ILE A 72 19.04 120.87 -5.28
C ILE A 72 20.20 121.76 -4.82
N ASP A 73 20.94 121.36 -3.78
CA ASP A 73 22.12 122.09 -3.31
C ASP A 73 23.20 122.20 -4.39
N SER A 74 23.42 121.14 -5.18
CA SER A 74 24.37 121.20 -6.30
C SER A 74 23.94 122.20 -7.39
N LEU A 75 22.64 122.31 -7.66
CA LEU A 75 22.09 123.26 -8.63
C LEU A 75 22.19 124.70 -8.13
N ILE A 76 21.89 124.94 -6.85
CA ILE A 76 22.07 126.25 -6.21
C ILE A 76 23.53 126.67 -6.33
N TYR A 77 24.47 125.77 -6.00
CA TYR A 77 25.91 126.03 -6.14
C TYR A 77 26.31 126.36 -7.57
N THR A 78 25.80 125.63 -8.57
CA THR A 78 26.06 125.92 -9.99
C THR A 78 25.55 127.29 -10.39
N LEU A 79 24.34 127.68 -9.99
CA LEU A 79 23.77 128.99 -10.29
C LEU A 79 24.54 130.13 -9.62
N ASP A 80 24.98 129.96 -8.37
CA ASP A 80 25.80 130.94 -7.67
C ASP A 80 27.14 131.17 -8.36
N LYS A 81 27.80 130.10 -8.81
CA LYS A 81 29.06 130.20 -9.56
C LYS A 81 28.86 130.78 -10.96
N ALA A 82 27.71 130.52 -11.59
CA ALA A 82 27.40 131.07 -12.90
C ALA A 82 27.30 132.60 -12.90
N GLN A 83 26.92 133.22 -11.77
CA GLN A 83 26.76 134.68 -11.67
C GLN A 83 27.99 135.49 -12.12
N LEU A 84 29.19 134.96 -11.85
CA LEU A 84 30.46 135.61 -12.24
C LEU A 84 30.65 135.73 -13.75
N ASN A 85 30.03 134.83 -14.52
CA ASN A 85 30.23 134.73 -15.97
C ASN A 85 29.09 135.37 -16.79
N ILE A 86 28.01 135.80 -16.13
CA ILE A 86 26.82 136.38 -16.78
C ILE A 86 27.16 137.69 -17.49
N VAL A 87 28.04 138.52 -16.92
CA VAL A 87 28.45 139.83 -17.49
C VAL A 87 29.07 139.71 -18.88
N TYR A 88 29.59 138.53 -19.25
CA TYR A 88 30.15 138.32 -20.58
C TYR A 88 29.10 138.09 -21.67
N LEU A 89 27.83 137.89 -21.31
CA LEU A 89 26.73 137.64 -22.25
C LEU A 89 26.35 138.88 -23.07
N ASN A 90 26.45 140.08 -22.50
CA ASN A 90 26.18 141.35 -23.18
C ASN A 90 27.47 142.12 -23.53
N ASN A 91 28.63 141.46 -23.56
CA ASN A 91 29.91 142.11 -23.83
C ASN A 91 29.95 142.69 -25.25
N GLY A 92 30.49 143.90 -25.44
CA GLY A 92 30.56 144.52 -26.78
C GLY A 92 31.42 143.75 -27.81
N ASN A 93 32.24 142.79 -27.39
CA ASN A 93 33.05 141.97 -28.28
C ASN A 93 32.34 140.66 -28.67
N VAL A 94 32.05 140.51 -29.97
CA VAL A 94 31.38 139.32 -30.55
C VAL A 94 32.14 138.01 -30.26
N ALA A 95 33.48 138.02 -30.24
CA ALA A 95 34.27 136.82 -29.95
C ALA A 95 34.10 136.32 -28.51
N VAL A 96 33.84 137.23 -27.56
CA VAL A 96 33.55 136.89 -26.16
C VAL A 96 32.13 136.32 -26.05
N GLN A 97 31.15 136.97 -26.70
CA GLN A 97 29.77 136.48 -26.73
C GLN A 97 29.64 135.10 -27.38
N GLN A 98 30.43 134.83 -28.43
CA GLN A 98 30.49 133.55 -29.12
C GLN A 98 30.83 132.38 -28.19
N THR A 99 31.57 132.63 -27.10
CA THR A 99 31.87 131.59 -26.10
C THR A 99 30.91 131.65 -24.93
N ALA A 100 30.56 132.86 -24.46
CA ALA A 100 29.73 133.07 -23.28
C ALA A 100 28.29 132.58 -23.48
N ILE A 101 27.66 132.89 -24.62
CA ILE A 101 26.26 132.55 -24.89
C ILE A 101 26.06 131.03 -24.96
N PRO A 102 26.80 130.25 -25.78
CA PRO A 102 26.66 128.80 -25.79
C PRO A 102 26.97 128.14 -24.43
N SER A 103 27.96 128.65 -23.70
CA SER A 103 28.32 128.13 -22.36
C SER A 103 27.18 128.31 -21.35
N TYR A 104 26.54 129.48 -21.37
CA TYR A 104 25.35 129.73 -20.55
C TYR A 104 24.20 128.81 -20.93
N VAL A 105 23.92 128.65 -22.23
CA VAL A 105 22.84 127.77 -22.72
C VAL A 105 23.06 126.33 -22.31
N ILE A 106 24.28 125.80 -22.47
CA ILE A 106 24.65 124.45 -22.02
C ILE A 106 24.46 124.30 -20.50
N SER A 107 24.86 125.32 -19.73
CA SER A 107 24.70 125.31 -18.28
C SER A 107 23.21 125.32 -17.88
N MET A 108 22.38 126.12 -18.54
CA MET A 108 20.94 126.15 -18.31
C MET A 108 20.24 124.88 -18.78
N LEU A 109 20.71 124.24 -19.85
CA LEU A 109 20.24 122.91 -20.27
C LEU A 109 20.56 121.84 -19.23
N TYR A 110 21.76 121.88 -18.63
CA TYR A 110 22.11 121.00 -17.51
C TYR A 110 21.17 121.21 -16.31
N VAL A 111 20.96 122.46 -15.89
CA VAL A 111 20.05 122.80 -14.78
C VAL A 111 18.62 122.33 -15.11
N SER A 112 18.13 122.60 -16.31
CA SER A 112 16.81 122.16 -16.80
C SER A 112 16.67 120.64 -16.74
N HIS A 113 17.66 119.89 -17.24
CA HIS A 113 17.64 118.43 -17.23
C HIS A 113 17.60 117.87 -15.80
N ARG A 114 18.39 118.43 -14.88
CA ARG A 114 18.39 118.00 -13.47
C ARG A 114 17.08 118.34 -12.77
N ILE A 115 16.45 119.47 -13.07
CA ILE A 115 15.10 119.81 -12.58
C ILE A 115 14.06 118.84 -13.15
N ASN A 116 14.17 118.43 -14.40
CA ASN A 116 13.26 117.45 -15.02
C ASN A 116 13.34 116.08 -14.35
N GLU A 117 14.56 115.62 -14.04
CA GLU A 117 14.82 114.37 -13.30
C GLU A 117 14.29 114.40 -11.86
N LEU A 118 14.22 115.58 -11.23
CA LEU A 118 13.58 115.73 -9.91
C LEU A 118 12.06 115.53 -10.00
N PHE A 119 11.45 115.88 -11.13
CA PHE A 119 10.00 115.82 -11.38
C PHE A 119 9.60 114.72 -12.38
N SER A 120 10.33 113.61 -12.44
CA SER A 120 10.03 112.51 -13.37
C SER A 120 8.75 111.75 -12.98
N PHE A 121 8.07 111.17 -13.97
CA PHE A 121 6.78 110.49 -13.77
C PHE A 121 6.84 109.35 -12.74
N GLU A 122 7.97 108.62 -12.69
CA GLU A 122 8.21 107.54 -11.73
C GLU A 122 8.33 108.06 -10.29
N LYS A 123 9.09 109.14 -10.08
CA LYS A 123 9.20 109.78 -8.76
C LYS A 123 7.90 110.44 -8.30
N LEU A 124 7.09 110.94 -9.22
CA LEU A 124 5.77 111.53 -8.93
C LEU A 124 4.72 110.45 -8.62
N LYS A 125 4.82 109.26 -9.22
CA LYS A 125 3.96 108.09 -8.97
C LYS A 125 4.08 107.59 -7.53
N ASP A 126 5.31 107.40 -7.06
CA ASP A 126 5.58 106.89 -5.71
C ASP A 126 5.13 107.85 -4.60
N ARG A 127 4.99 109.14 -4.93
CA ARG A 127 4.65 110.20 -3.98
C ARG A 127 3.21 110.70 -4.09
N SER A 128 2.35 110.01 -4.87
CA SER A 128 0.93 110.37 -5.08
C SER A 128 0.67 111.76 -5.69
N LEU A 129 1.67 112.31 -6.38
CA LEU A 129 1.60 113.64 -7.01
C LEU A 129 1.15 113.59 -8.47
N LEU A 130 0.68 112.43 -8.96
CA LEU A 130 0.15 112.29 -10.31
C LEU A 130 -1.26 112.90 -10.42
N PRO A 131 -1.61 113.48 -11.59
CA PRO A 131 -2.96 113.98 -11.83
C PRO A 131 -4.04 112.92 -11.58
N LYS A 132 -5.05 113.25 -10.78
CA LYS A 132 -6.14 112.33 -10.38
C LYS A 132 -6.86 111.65 -11.56
N GLN A 133 -6.92 112.30 -12.72
CA GLN A 133 -7.55 111.74 -13.93
C GLN A 133 -6.78 110.52 -14.48
N ILE A 134 -5.45 110.52 -14.37
CA ILE A 134 -4.60 109.42 -14.86
C ILE A 134 -4.74 108.23 -13.92
N LEU A 135 -4.72 108.45 -12.60
CA LEU A 135 -4.92 107.41 -11.60
C LEU A 135 -6.28 106.72 -11.75
N ARG A 136 -7.35 107.51 -11.90
CA ARG A 136 -8.71 106.97 -12.07
C ARG A 136 -8.86 106.13 -13.35
N ARG A 137 -8.19 106.50 -14.44
CA ARG A 137 -8.18 105.70 -15.67
C ARG A 137 -7.42 104.39 -15.49
N LEU A 138 -6.30 104.42 -14.78
CA LEU A 138 -5.50 103.24 -14.50
C LEU A 138 -6.28 102.23 -13.65
N GLU A 139 -6.96 102.69 -12.61
CA GLU A 139 -7.82 101.86 -11.75
C GLU A 139 -8.97 101.22 -12.54
N LEU A 140 -9.62 102.00 -13.42
CA LEU A 140 -10.67 101.48 -14.30
C LEU A 140 -10.15 100.38 -15.23
N TYR A 141 -9.00 100.59 -15.88
CA TYR A 141 -8.42 99.56 -16.74
C TYR A 141 -8.01 98.31 -15.96
N ASN A 142 -7.43 98.46 -14.78
CA ASN A 142 -7.03 97.34 -13.95
C ASN A 142 -8.26 96.52 -13.51
N SER A 143 -9.35 97.20 -13.11
CA SER A 143 -10.62 96.53 -12.79
C SER A 143 -11.22 95.78 -13.99
N GLY A 144 -11.07 96.33 -15.19
CA GLY A 144 -11.51 95.69 -16.43
C GLY A 144 -10.73 94.41 -16.72
N ILE A 145 -9.41 94.43 -16.52
CA ILE A 145 -8.54 93.26 -16.72
C ILE A 145 -8.89 92.14 -15.72
N THR A 146 -9.05 92.47 -14.44
CA THR A 146 -9.42 91.47 -13.42
C THR A 146 -10.81 90.87 -13.68
N ALA A 147 -11.77 91.67 -14.17
CA ALA A 147 -13.08 91.16 -14.54
C ALA A 147 -13.04 90.21 -15.75
N ILE A 148 -12.13 90.44 -16.70
CA ILE A 148 -11.90 89.55 -17.84
C ILE A 148 -11.28 88.23 -17.36
N GLU A 149 -10.30 88.29 -16.47
CA GLU A 149 -9.66 87.11 -15.88
C GLU A 149 -10.66 86.22 -15.13
N ILE A 150 -11.51 86.81 -14.30
CA ILE A 150 -12.57 86.08 -13.56
C ILE A 150 -13.61 85.47 -14.51
N LYS A 151 -14.00 86.18 -15.58
CA LYS A 151 -15.00 85.69 -16.54
C LYS A 151 -14.46 84.63 -17.50
N ALA A 152 -13.20 84.74 -17.90
CA ALA A 152 -12.54 83.78 -18.76
C ALA A 152 -12.33 82.44 -18.04
N GLY A 153 -12.05 82.47 -16.73
CA GLY A 153 -11.67 81.27 -15.98
C GLY A 153 -10.47 80.58 -16.64
N ASP A 154 -10.32 79.28 -16.42
CA ASP A 154 -9.34 78.47 -17.15
C ASP A 154 -9.93 77.99 -18.49
N ILE A 155 -9.62 78.72 -19.55
CA ILE A 155 -10.06 78.39 -20.91
C ILE A 155 -9.41 77.07 -21.38
N ASP A 156 -8.20 76.75 -20.92
CA ASP A 156 -7.50 75.53 -21.30
C ASP A 156 -8.22 74.29 -20.75
N ASP A 157 -8.72 74.34 -19.51
CA ASP A 157 -9.52 73.26 -18.93
C ASP A 157 -10.83 73.04 -19.71
N LYS A 158 -11.48 74.12 -20.16
CA LYS A 158 -12.70 74.03 -20.98
C LYS A 158 -12.41 73.41 -22.34
N ILE A 159 -11.33 73.82 -22.99
CA ILE A 159 -10.89 73.27 -24.29
C ILE A 159 -10.54 71.79 -24.13
N LYS A 160 -9.83 71.42 -23.06
CA LYS A 160 -9.50 70.03 -22.74
C LYS A 160 -10.77 69.18 -22.57
N THR A 161 -11.74 69.67 -21.80
CA THR A 161 -13.02 68.96 -21.59
C THR A 161 -13.79 68.78 -22.91
N ILE A 162 -13.78 69.80 -23.79
CA ILE A 162 -14.43 69.73 -25.10
C ILE A 162 -13.74 68.69 -25.99
N ASN A 163 -12.41 68.68 -26.02
CA ASN A 163 -11.65 67.70 -26.81
C ASN A 163 -11.85 66.28 -26.27
N GLU A 164 -11.84 66.06 -24.95
CA GLU A 164 -12.13 64.76 -24.35
C GLU A 164 -13.55 64.27 -24.68
N ALA A 165 -14.54 65.16 -24.64
CA ALA A 165 -15.91 64.84 -25.03
C ALA A 165 -16.04 64.55 -26.53
N TYR A 166 -15.29 65.28 -27.37
CA TYR A 166 -15.23 65.06 -28.82
C TYR A 166 -14.59 63.71 -29.15
N ASP A 167 -13.43 63.40 -28.56
CA ASP A 167 -12.74 62.12 -28.71
C ASP A 167 -13.62 60.95 -28.22
N ALA A 168 -14.32 61.11 -27.09
CA ALA A 168 -15.25 60.11 -26.60
C ALA A 168 -16.44 59.91 -27.56
N ALA A 169 -16.96 60.98 -28.16
CA ALA A 169 -18.05 60.91 -29.13
C ALA A 169 -17.62 60.28 -30.46
N GLU A 170 -16.40 60.56 -30.95
CA GLU A 170 -15.84 59.96 -32.16
C GLU A 170 -15.60 58.46 -31.98
N ASN A 171 -15.16 58.04 -30.79
CA ASN A 171 -14.92 56.63 -30.48
C ASN A 171 -16.19 55.85 -30.10
N LEU A 172 -17.29 56.53 -29.76
CA LEU A 172 -18.53 55.91 -29.32
C LEU A 172 -19.08 54.84 -30.29
N PRO A 173 -19.12 55.04 -31.63
CA PRO A 173 -19.59 54.02 -32.55
C PRO A 173 -18.74 52.74 -32.50
N THR A 174 -17.41 52.90 -32.40
CA THR A 174 -16.46 51.79 -32.28
C THR A 174 -16.64 51.06 -30.96
N THR A 175 -16.78 51.78 -29.85
CA THR A 175 -17.04 51.19 -28.53
C THR A 175 -18.37 50.45 -28.50
N VAL A 176 -19.44 50.99 -29.08
CA VAL A 176 -20.75 50.33 -29.17
C VAL A 176 -20.68 49.08 -30.04
N LYS A 177 -19.91 49.10 -31.13
CA LYS A 177 -19.68 47.93 -31.97
C LYS A 177 -18.96 46.82 -31.20
N MET A 178 -17.85 47.14 -30.53
CA MET A 178 -17.14 46.18 -29.67
C MET A 178 -18.03 45.66 -28.54
N LEU A 179 -18.87 46.51 -27.94
CA LEU A 179 -19.81 46.11 -26.89
C LEU A 179 -20.86 45.13 -27.42
N ARG A 180 -21.32 45.29 -28.67
CA ARG A 180 -22.24 44.34 -29.31
C ARG A 180 -21.54 43.01 -29.62
N GLU A 181 -20.36 43.05 -30.21
CA GLU A 181 -19.56 41.86 -30.52
C GLU A 181 -19.27 41.05 -29.25
N THR A 182 -18.82 41.71 -28.18
CA THR A 182 -18.60 41.06 -26.88
C THR A 182 -19.89 40.51 -26.26
N ASN A 183 -21.03 41.19 -26.42
CA ASN A 183 -22.31 40.68 -25.93
C ASN A 183 -22.77 39.44 -26.73
N ASP A 184 -22.56 39.43 -28.04
CA ASP A 184 -22.85 38.28 -28.90
C ASP A 184 -21.95 37.09 -28.54
N GLU A 185 -20.65 37.31 -28.30
CA GLU A 185 -19.72 36.32 -27.79
C GLU A 185 -20.17 35.77 -26.42
N VAL A 186 -20.50 36.65 -25.46
CA VAL A 186 -21.02 36.23 -24.14
C VAL A 186 -22.27 35.39 -24.29
N LYS A 187 -23.18 35.75 -25.19
CA LYS A 187 -24.41 34.98 -25.46
C LYS A 187 -24.10 33.61 -26.05
N SER A 188 -23.14 33.52 -26.98
CA SER A 188 -22.69 32.25 -27.54
C SER A 188 -22.10 31.33 -26.46
N VAL A 189 -21.23 31.86 -25.60
CA VAL A 189 -20.60 31.13 -24.51
C VAL A 189 -21.65 30.67 -23.49
N HIS A 190 -22.62 31.53 -23.18
CA HIS A 190 -23.74 31.18 -22.32
C HIS A 190 -24.54 30.00 -22.89
N ASN A 191 -24.89 30.03 -24.18
CA ASN A 191 -25.62 28.94 -24.82
C ASN A 191 -24.82 27.63 -24.80
N SER A 192 -23.53 27.65 -25.12
CA SER A 192 -22.66 26.47 -25.04
C SER A 192 -22.53 25.94 -23.61
N ALA A 193 -22.47 26.82 -22.61
CA ALA A 193 -22.45 26.44 -21.21
C ALA A 193 -23.77 25.76 -20.79
N VAL A 194 -24.92 26.27 -21.26
CA VAL A 194 -26.24 25.64 -21.02
C VAL A 194 -26.33 24.26 -21.65
N GLU A 195 -25.85 24.09 -22.90
CA GLU A 195 -25.80 22.78 -23.58
C GLU A 195 -24.88 21.78 -22.89
N SER A 196 -23.74 22.26 -22.38
CA SER A 196 -22.82 21.43 -21.60
C SER A 196 -23.43 21.03 -20.27
N CYS A 197 -24.14 21.93 -19.58
CA CYS A 197 -24.84 21.63 -18.34
C CYS A 197 -25.96 20.60 -18.54
N SER A 198 -26.73 20.71 -19.63
CA SER A 198 -27.77 19.73 -19.95
C SER A 198 -27.17 18.34 -20.23
N SER A 199 -26.06 18.28 -20.98
CA SER A 199 -25.32 17.04 -21.27
C SER A 199 -24.72 16.41 -20.01
N ILE A 200 -24.15 17.22 -19.11
CA ILE A 200 -23.64 16.74 -17.81
C ILE A 200 -24.80 16.17 -16.97
N THR A 201 -25.96 16.82 -16.99
CA THR A 201 -27.14 16.36 -16.25
C THR A 201 -27.66 15.02 -16.78
N SER A 202 -27.64 14.80 -18.10
CA SER A 202 -28.01 13.50 -18.66
C SER A 202 -27.00 12.41 -18.30
N MET A 203 -25.70 12.69 -18.40
CA MET A 203 -24.64 11.75 -17.99
C MET A 203 -24.73 11.38 -16.50
N LEU A 204 -25.07 12.33 -15.62
CA LEU A 204 -25.28 12.05 -14.20
C LEU A 204 -26.46 11.09 -13.97
N LYS A 205 -27.57 11.26 -14.69
CA LYS A 205 -28.70 10.33 -14.61
C LYS A 205 -28.32 8.92 -15.07
N GLU A 206 -27.65 8.80 -16.21
CA GLU A 206 -27.16 7.50 -16.72
C GLU A 206 -26.17 6.83 -15.75
N THR A 207 -25.33 7.63 -15.08
CA THR A 207 -24.38 7.14 -14.08
C THR A 207 -25.12 6.65 -12.83
N GLU A 208 -26.15 7.36 -12.38
CA GLU A 208 -26.95 6.95 -11.22
C GLU A 208 -27.75 5.65 -11.50
N GLU A 209 -28.29 5.51 -12.70
CA GLU A 209 -28.92 4.26 -13.16
C GLU A 209 -27.92 3.11 -13.22
N SER A 210 -26.74 3.35 -13.82
CA SER A 210 -25.65 2.35 -13.87
C SER A 210 -25.18 1.94 -12.48
N SER A 211 -25.09 2.88 -11.54
CA SER A 211 -24.72 2.60 -10.16
C SER A 211 -25.74 1.69 -9.46
N LYS A 212 -27.03 1.86 -9.74
CA LYS A 212 -28.08 0.97 -9.19
C LYS A 212 -27.93 -0.45 -9.75
N ILE A 213 -27.71 -0.58 -11.06
CA ILE A 213 -27.48 -1.88 -11.71
C ILE A 213 -26.27 -2.60 -11.09
N VAL A 214 -25.18 -1.88 -10.84
CA VAL A 214 -23.97 -2.45 -10.21
C VAL A 214 -24.24 -2.92 -8.78
N GLU A 215 -24.96 -2.15 -7.97
CA GLU A 215 -25.30 -2.57 -6.61
C GLU A 215 -26.27 -3.76 -6.58
N ASP A 216 -27.20 -3.85 -7.52
CA ASP A 216 -28.09 -5.01 -7.63
C ASP A 216 -27.33 -6.26 -8.12
N ALA A 217 -26.47 -6.13 -9.14
CA ALA A 217 -25.59 -7.21 -9.59
C ALA A 217 -24.66 -7.71 -8.48
N LYS A 218 -24.13 -6.80 -7.65
CA LYS A 218 -23.30 -7.15 -6.49
C LYS A 218 -24.09 -7.97 -5.46
N LYS A 219 -25.36 -7.61 -5.17
CA LYS A 219 -26.22 -8.40 -4.28
C LYS A 219 -26.49 -9.79 -4.86
N GLU A 220 -26.76 -9.89 -6.15
CA GLU A 220 -26.96 -11.19 -6.83
C GLU A 220 -25.70 -12.06 -6.77
N ILE A 221 -24.51 -11.49 -7.02
CA ILE A 221 -23.23 -12.21 -6.92
C ILE A 221 -22.99 -12.72 -5.49
N LEU A 222 -23.27 -11.91 -4.48
CA LEU A 222 -23.14 -12.34 -3.08
C LEU A 222 -24.11 -13.47 -2.76
N ALA A 223 -25.37 -13.36 -3.17
CA ALA A 223 -26.36 -14.43 -2.98
C ALA A 223 -25.96 -15.72 -3.72
N LEU A 224 -25.47 -15.61 -4.95
CA LEU A 224 -24.96 -16.75 -5.73
C LEU A 224 -23.76 -17.40 -5.04
N LYS A 225 -22.80 -16.61 -4.55
CA LYS A 225 -21.63 -17.13 -3.83
C LYS A 225 -22.05 -17.91 -2.58
N ASP A 226 -22.99 -17.39 -1.79
CA ASP A 226 -23.46 -18.05 -0.58
C ASP A 226 -24.22 -19.34 -0.91
N ASN A 227 -25.07 -19.34 -1.94
CA ASN A 227 -25.77 -20.55 -2.39
C ASN A 227 -24.80 -21.62 -2.94
N VAL A 228 -23.87 -21.24 -3.82
CA VAL A 228 -22.88 -22.17 -4.40
C VAL A 228 -21.98 -22.76 -3.33
N THR A 229 -21.55 -21.97 -2.34
CA THR A 229 -20.73 -22.50 -1.24
C THR A 229 -21.50 -23.45 -0.34
N LYS A 230 -22.79 -23.18 -0.10
CA LYS A 230 -23.67 -24.09 0.65
C LYS A 230 -23.91 -25.40 -0.11
N ASP A 231 -24.29 -25.32 -1.39
CA ASP A 231 -24.55 -26.49 -2.23
C ASP A 231 -23.28 -27.35 -2.40
N ALA A 232 -22.12 -26.71 -2.62
CA ALA A 232 -20.84 -27.41 -2.70
C ALA A 232 -20.49 -28.10 -1.37
N LYS A 233 -20.75 -27.45 -0.24
CA LYS A 233 -20.51 -28.03 1.08
C LYS A 233 -21.43 -29.22 1.35
N ASP A 234 -22.71 -29.11 1.02
CA ASP A 234 -23.70 -30.18 1.20
C ASP A 234 -23.39 -31.37 0.28
N TYR A 235 -23.00 -31.11 -0.97
CA TYR A 235 -22.56 -32.15 -1.91
C TYR A 235 -21.26 -32.86 -1.46
N LEU A 236 -20.26 -32.11 -0.99
CA LEU A 236 -19.04 -32.71 -0.45
C LEU A 236 -19.31 -33.52 0.83
N HIS A 237 -20.26 -33.07 1.65
CA HIS A 237 -20.66 -33.81 2.84
C HIS A 237 -21.34 -35.14 2.48
N SER A 238 -22.29 -35.14 1.55
CA SER A 238 -22.97 -36.36 1.11
C SER A 238 -22.01 -37.34 0.46
N LEU A 239 -21.09 -36.87 -0.39
CA LEU A 239 -20.07 -37.72 -1.01
C LEU A 239 -19.11 -38.32 0.03
N ARG A 240 -18.73 -37.54 1.05
CA ARG A 240 -17.90 -38.03 2.17
C ARG A 240 -18.65 -39.11 2.96
N GLU A 241 -19.93 -38.90 3.24
CA GLU A 241 -20.76 -39.86 3.96
C GLU A 241 -20.92 -41.16 3.16
N GLU A 242 -21.15 -41.07 1.85
CA GLU A 242 -21.24 -42.23 0.97
C GLU A 242 -19.91 -42.99 0.89
N ALA A 243 -18.79 -42.26 0.71
CA ALA A 243 -17.45 -42.85 0.68
C ALA A 243 -17.11 -43.55 2.01
N GLN A 244 -17.42 -42.93 3.15
CA GLN A 244 -17.23 -43.56 4.46
C GLN A 244 -18.12 -44.80 4.60
N GLY A 245 -19.35 -44.75 4.09
CA GLY A 245 -20.25 -45.90 4.03
C GLY A 245 -19.66 -47.06 3.23
N TYR A 246 -19.07 -46.79 2.06
CA TYR A 246 -18.38 -47.82 1.27
C TYR A 246 -17.16 -48.38 1.97
N ILE A 247 -16.32 -47.54 2.61
CA ILE A 247 -15.14 -47.99 3.37
C ILE A 247 -15.58 -48.94 4.49
N ASN A 248 -16.59 -48.57 5.27
CA ASN A 248 -17.09 -49.40 6.37
C ASN A 248 -17.62 -50.74 5.85
N LYS A 249 -18.39 -50.74 4.75
CA LYS A 249 -18.89 -51.97 4.11
C LYS A 249 -17.75 -52.85 3.60
N CYS A 250 -16.72 -52.26 2.99
CA CYS A 250 -15.54 -52.98 2.53
C CYS A 250 -14.77 -53.61 3.70
N GLU A 251 -14.54 -52.86 4.78
CA GLU A 251 -13.86 -53.37 5.96
C GLU A 251 -14.66 -54.52 6.62
N GLU A 252 -15.97 -54.36 6.76
CA GLU A 252 -16.85 -55.41 7.28
C GLU A 252 -16.85 -56.65 6.38
N ALA A 253 -16.89 -56.48 5.06
CA ALA A 253 -16.84 -57.57 4.09
C ALA A 253 -15.49 -58.31 4.12
N PHE A 254 -14.36 -57.60 4.16
CA PHE A 254 -13.03 -58.23 4.27
C PHE A 254 -12.90 -59.00 5.58
N ARG A 255 -13.34 -58.43 6.70
CA ARG A 255 -13.24 -59.08 8.02
C ARG A 255 -14.16 -60.31 8.11
N THR A 256 -15.38 -60.21 7.59
CA THR A 256 -16.33 -61.34 7.51
C THR A 256 -15.78 -62.45 6.60
N THR A 257 -15.19 -62.09 5.46
CA THR A 257 -14.63 -63.07 4.50
C THR A 257 -13.44 -63.80 5.07
N THR A 258 -12.52 -63.12 5.76
CA THR A 258 -11.33 -63.75 6.35
C THR A 258 -11.72 -64.78 7.41
N SER A 259 -12.62 -64.42 8.33
CA SER A 259 -13.01 -65.31 9.42
C SER A 259 -13.91 -66.46 8.96
N LYS A 260 -14.86 -66.19 8.05
CA LYS A 260 -15.66 -67.24 7.38
C LYS A 260 -14.78 -68.14 6.51
N GLY A 261 -13.74 -67.59 5.88
CA GLY A 261 -12.76 -68.32 5.09
C GLY A 261 -11.92 -69.29 5.93
N LEU A 262 -11.41 -68.83 7.07
CA LEU A 262 -10.67 -69.69 8.01
C LEU A 262 -11.56 -70.79 8.60
N ALA A 263 -12.77 -70.45 9.06
CA ALA A 263 -13.74 -71.42 9.56
C ALA A 263 -14.12 -72.46 8.49
N GLY A 264 -14.31 -72.02 7.24
CA GLY A 264 -14.56 -72.90 6.10
C GLY A 264 -13.39 -73.83 5.80
N ALA A 265 -12.15 -73.32 5.82
CA ALA A 265 -10.96 -74.13 5.59
C ALA A 265 -10.77 -75.23 6.65
N PHE A 266 -11.06 -74.95 7.94
CA PHE A 266 -11.04 -75.96 9.00
C PHE A 266 -12.13 -77.01 8.81
N GLN A 267 -13.35 -76.59 8.47
CA GLN A 267 -14.46 -77.50 8.21
C GLN A 267 -14.18 -78.43 7.02
N ASP A 268 -13.66 -77.89 5.91
CA ASP A 268 -13.30 -78.67 4.73
C ASP A 268 -12.23 -79.73 5.05
N LYS A 269 -11.26 -79.39 5.92
CA LYS A 269 -10.21 -80.33 6.36
C LYS A 269 -10.79 -81.44 7.23
N ALA A 270 -11.65 -81.10 8.18
CA ALA A 270 -12.36 -82.07 9.01
C ALA A 270 -13.20 -83.05 8.17
N GLU A 271 -13.99 -82.54 7.23
CA GLU A 271 -14.86 -83.37 6.38
C GLU A 271 -14.05 -84.32 5.49
N LYS A 272 -12.96 -83.82 4.88
CA LYS A 272 -12.03 -84.67 4.10
C LYS A 272 -11.44 -85.80 4.95
N LEU A 273 -11.10 -85.51 6.21
CA LEU A 273 -10.53 -86.50 7.11
C LEU A 273 -11.59 -87.52 7.57
N ASN A 274 -12.81 -87.08 7.85
CA ASN A 274 -13.94 -87.94 8.20
C ASN A 274 -14.36 -88.85 7.02
N ARG A 275 -14.31 -88.33 5.78
CA ARG A 275 -14.47 -89.17 4.59
C ARG A 275 -13.38 -90.23 4.48
N SER A 276 -12.14 -89.89 4.85
CA SER A 276 -11.03 -90.83 4.86
C SER A 276 -11.17 -91.91 5.94
N ILE A 277 -11.65 -91.55 7.12
CA ILE A 277 -12.04 -92.48 8.20
C ILE A 277 -13.01 -93.55 7.67
N ARG A 278 -14.06 -93.15 6.94
CA ARG A 278 -15.04 -94.11 6.37
C ARG A 278 -14.40 -95.15 5.45
N TRP A 279 -13.38 -94.77 4.67
CA TRP A 279 -12.62 -95.72 3.85
C TRP A 279 -11.82 -96.72 4.69
N TRP A 280 -11.17 -96.27 5.77
CA TRP A 280 -10.45 -97.16 6.69
C TRP A 280 -11.37 -98.08 7.48
N VAL A 281 -12.55 -97.61 7.88
CA VAL A 281 -13.58 -98.45 8.51
C VAL A 281 -14.06 -99.53 7.54
N GLY A 282 -14.33 -99.17 6.28
CA GLY A 282 -14.66 -100.15 5.24
C GLY A 282 -13.54 -101.17 5.03
N GLY A 283 -12.27 -100.72 5.00
CA GLY A 283 -11.10 -101.58 4.92
C GLY A 283 -10.97 -102.53 6.13
N LEU A 284 -11.23 -102.04 7.34
CA LEU A 284 -11.20 -102.84 8.57
C LEU A 284 -12.27 -103.93 8.54
N VAL A 285 -13.51 -103.58 8.17
CA VAL A 285 -14.60 -104.56 8.02
C VAL A 285 -14.25 -105.60 6.96
N GLY A 286 -13.71 -105.17 5.82
CA GLY A 286 -13.25 -106.07 4.76
C GLY A 286 -12.14 -107.02 5.22
N ALA A 287 -11.16 -106.52 5.97
CA ALA A 287 -10.07 -107.33 6.52
C ALA A 287 -10.58 -108.32 7.58
N LEU A 288 -11.58 -107.95 8.38
CA LEU A 288 -12.20 -108.85 9.36
C LEU A 288 -12.92 -110.01 8.64
N VAL A 289 -13.69 -109.71 7.59
CA VAL A 289 -14.38 -110.71 6.77
C VAL A 289 -13.39 -111.61 6.04
N ALA A 290 -12.33 -111.03 5.44
CA ALA A 290 -11.28 -111.80 4.79
C ALA A 290 -10.52 -112.69 5.79
N GLY A 291 -10.20 -112.17 6.98
CA GLY A 291 -9.59 -112.93 8.07
C GLY A 291 -10.47 -114.10 8.52
N ALA A 292 -11.78 -113.88 8.66
CA ALA A 292 -12.73 -114.95 8.99
C ALA A 292 -12.83 -116.02 7.89
N ALA A 293 -12.87 -115.62 6.62
CA ALA A 293 -12.93 -116.56 5.48
C ALA A 293 -11.63 -117.38 5.31
N VAL A 294 -10.48 -116.71 5.40
CA VAL A 294 -9.15 -117.36 5.36
C VAL A 294 -8.97 -118.25 6.58
N GLY A 295 -9.37 -117.78 7.77
CA GLY A 295 -9.37 -118.55 9.00
C GLY A 295 -10.20 -119.82 8.86
N TYR A 296 -11.44 -119.72 8.39
CA TYR A 296 -12.33 -120.86 8.19
C TYR A 296 -11.74 -121.91 7.22
N THR A 297 -11.26 -121.46 6.05
CA THR A 297 -10.67 -122.38 5.05
C THR A 297 -9.39 -123.05 5.55
N ARG A 298 -8.54 -122.33 6.28
CA ARG A 298 -7.30 -122.87 6.84
C ARG A 298 -7.54 -123.79 8.04
N LEU A 299 -8.51 -123.48 8.90
CA LEU A 299 -8.88 -124.33 10.04
C LEU A 299 -9.44 -125.67 9.56
N HIS A 300 -10.30 -125.64 8.54
CA HIS A 300 -10.84 -126.84 7.91
C HIS A 300 -9.76 -127.65 7.17
N ALA A 301 -8.81 -126.98 6.50
CA ALA A 301 -7.65 -127.66 5.92
C ALA A 301 -6.78 -128.31 7.01
N LEU A 302 -6.56 -127.64 8.14
CA LEU A 302 -5.78 -128.16 9.26
C LEU A 302 -6.45 -129.40 9.90
N GLU A 303 -7.77 -129.36 10.08
CA GLU A 303 -8.59 -130.49 10.56
C GLU A 303 -8.51 -131.71 9.63
N ALA A 304 -8.56 -131.49 8.31
CA ALA A 304 -8.40 -132.54 7.29
C ALA A 304 -6.99 -133.16 7.26
N TYR A 305 -5.95 -132.37 7.54
CA TYR A 305 -4.58 -132.89 7.66
C TYR A 305 -4.32 -133.60 9.00
N LEU A 306 -4.99 -133.19 10.08
CA LEU A 306 -4.91 -133.85 11.39
C LEU A 306 -5.61 -135.23 11.41
N SER A 307 -6.62 -135.41 10.56
CA SER A 307 -7.44 -136.63 10.49
C SER A 307 -6.84 -137.75 9.61
N ASN A 308 -5.73 -137.49 8.91
CA ASN A 308 -5.07 -138.47 8.03
C ASN A 308 -3.77 -139.02 8.68
N PRO A 309 -3.62 -140.36 8.88
CA PRO A 309 -2.49 -140.94 9.63
C PRO A 309 -1.10 -140.90 8.97
N ASP A 310 -0.96 -140.51 7.70
CA ASP A 310 0.31 -140.56 6.94
C ASP A 310 0.84 -139.17 6.56
N SER A 311 1.02 -138.27 7.53
CA SER A 311 1.61 -136.95 7.28
C SER A 311 2.94 -136.74 8.01
N SER A 312 4.01 -136.48 7.25
CA SER A 312 5.32 -136.11 7.79
C SER A 312 5.21 -134.81 8.60
N GLY A 313 5.69 -134.80 9.85
CA GLY A 313 5.58 -133.64 10.76
C GLY A 313 6.07 -132.30 10.17
N ILE A 314 7.00 -132.34 9.20
CA ILE A 314 7.47 -131.15 8.46
C ILE A 314 6.35 -130.51 7.62
N LYS A 315 5.47 -131.29 6.98
CA LYS A 315 4.35 -130.77 6.19
C LYS A 315 3.32 -130.08 7.09
N LEU A 316 3.09 -130.61 8.29
CA LEU A 316 2.22 -130.01 9.29
C LEU A 316 2.78 -128.66 9.79
N ILE A 317 4.09 -128.59 10.03
CA ILE A 317 4.78 -127.35 10.41
C ILE A 317 4.71 -126.29 9.30
N ILE A 318 4.95 -126.66 8.04
CA ILE A 318 4.83 -125.74 6.89
C ILE A 318 3.39 -125.21 6.78
N GLN A 319 2.39 -126.08 6.92
CA GLN A 319 0.98 -125.68 6.87
C GLN A 319 0.59 -124.77 8.05
N LEU A 320 1.14 -125.01 9.25
CA LEU A 320 0.94 -124.18 10.42
C LEU A 320 1.54 -122.78 10.26
N ILE A 321 2.78 -122.68 9.77
CA ILE A 321 3.46 -121.40 9.47
C ILE A 321 2.69 -120.64 8.40
N LEU A 322 2.27 -121.33 7.33
CA LEU A 322 1.51 -120.72 6.24
C LEU A 322 0.12 -120.25 6.71
N SER A 323 -0.50 -120.96 7.65
CA SER A 323 -1.76 -120.54 8.29
C SER A 323 -1.57 -119.29 9.16
N ILE A 324 -0.54 -119.26 10.00
CA ILE A 324 -0.19 -118.08 10.81
C ILE A 324 0.10 -116.86 9.94
N LEU A 325 0.84 -117.03 8.84
CA LEU A 325 1.17 -115.93 7.93
C LEU A 325 -0.05 -115.46 7.13
N SER A 326 -0.92 -116.40 6.72
CA SER A 326 -2.12 -116.09 5.94
C SER A 326 -3.22 -115.41 6.77
N VAL A 327 -3.39 -115.78 8.05
CA VAL A 327 -4.31 -115.10 8.99
C VAL A 327 -3.67 -113.83 9.56
N GLY A 328 -2.35 -113.81 9.68
CA GLY A 328 -1.59 -112.66 10.17
C GLY A 328 -1.71 -111.42 9.28
N ALA A 329 -1.80 -111.56 7.96
CA ALA A 329 -1.92 -110.42 7.05
C ALA A 329 -3.25 -109.64 7.21
N PRO A 330 -4.45 -110.26 7.21
CA PRO A 330 -5.70 -109.56 7.55
C PRO A 330 -5.70 -108.99 8.98
N LEU A 331 -5.11 -109.69 9.95
CA LEU A 331 -5.06 -109.26 11.35
C LEU A 331 -4.15 -108.03 11.53
N TRP A 332 -2.99 -108.03 10.87
CA TRP A 332 -2.06 -106.90 10.84
C TRP A 332 -2.69 -105.68 10.18
N PHE A 333 -3.40 -105.87 9.07
CA PHE A 333 -4.12 -104.78 8.41
C PHE A 333 -5.26 -104.24 9.29
N ALA A 334 -6.03 -105.10 9.96
CA ALA A 334 -7.09 -104.67 10.88
C ALA A 334 -6.54 -103.85 12.05
N TRP A 335 -5.40 -104.25 12.61
CA TRP A 335 -4.70 -103.51 13.66
C TRP A 335 -4.19 -102.15 13.15
N LEU A 336 -3.55 -102.11 11.98
CA LEU A 336 -3.08 -100.86 11.34
C LEU A 336 -4.25 -99.92 11.07
N ALA A 337 -5.35 -100.45 10.53
CA ALA A 337 -6.57 -99.69 10.28
C ALA A 337 -7.15 -99.12 11.57
N THR A 338 -7.11 -99.87 12.68
CA THR A 338 -7.56 -99.45 14.03
C THR A 338 -6.70 -98.31 14.61
N LYS A 339 -5.38 -98.28 14.34
CA LYS A 339 -4.53 -97.15 14.73
C LYS A 339 -4.79 -95.92 13.84
N GLN A 340 -4.92 -96.12 12.53
CA GLN A 340 -5.17 -95.04 11.57
C GLN A 340 -6.54 -94.38 11.76
N ILE A 341 -7.59 -95.14 12.07
CA ILE A 341 -8.92 -94.61 12.42
C ILE A 341 -8.85 -93.73 13.67
N GLY A 342 -8.15 -94.18 14.72
CA GLY A 342 -8.01 -93.42 15.96
C GLY A 342 -7.29 -92.08 15.77
N GLN A 343 -6.18 -92.09 15.03
CA GLN A 343 -5.42 -90.87 14.74
C GLN A 343 -6.23 -89.88 13.89
N ARG A 344 -6.88 -90.37 12.83
CA ARG A 344 -7.67 -89.51 11.93
C ARG A 344 -8.93 -88.98 12.60
N PHE A 345 -9.57 -89.76 13.48
CA PHE A 345 -10.73 -89.31 14.24
C PHE A 345 -10.37 -88.16 15.19
N ARG A 346 -9.30 -88.31 15.97
CA ARG A 346 -8.81 -87.24 16.87
C ARG A 346 -8.49 -85.96 16.12
N LEU A 347 -7.83 -86.07 14.97
CA LEU A 347 -7.48 -84.92 14.15
C LEU A 347 -8.72 -84.29 13.48
N ALA A 348 -9.73 -85.08 13.11
CA ALA A 348 -10.98 -84.57 12.55
C ALA A 348 -11.75 -83.78 13.61
N GLU A 349 -11.89 -84.34 14.81
CA GLU A 349 -12.55 -83.69 15.95
C GLU A 349 -11.87 -82.36 16.33
N ASP A 350 -10.54 -82.29 16.31
CA ASP A 350 -9.79 -81.05 16.58
C ASP A 350 -10.08 -79.96 15.53
N TYR A 351 -10.12 -80.34 14.24
CA TYR A 351 -10.46 -79.40 13.17
C TYR A 351 -11.94 -78.99 13.20
N GLU A 352 -12.87 -79.88 13.54
CA GLU A 352 -14.28 -79.54 13.74
C GLU A 352 -14.45 -78.58 14.93
N PHE A 353 -13.74 -78.84 16.03
CA PHE A 353 -13.70 -77.93 17.19
C PHE A 353 -13.18 -76.55 16.78
N LYS A 354 -12.05 -76.46 16.08
CA LYS A 354 -11.48 -75.19 15.57
C LYS A 354 -12.43 -74.47 14.61
N ALA A 355 -13.12 -75.20 13.74
CA ALA A 355 -14.14 -74.63 12.86
C ALA A 355 -15.33 -74.06 13.66
N SER A 356 -15.80 -74.78 14.68
CA SER A 356 -16.92 -74.35 15.52
C SER A 356 -16.57 -73.11 16.36
N VAL A 357 -15.38 -73.06 16.94
CA VAL A 357 -14.87 -71.91 17.70
C VAL A 357 -14.72 -70.70 16.79
N SER A 358 -14.20 -70.88 15.56
CA SER A 358 -14.08 -69.79 14.59
C SER A 358 -15.44 -69.21 14.15
N LYS A 359 -16.45 -70.08 13.94
CA LYS A 359 -17.82 -69.63 13.63
C LYS A 359 -18.48 -68.94 14.81
N ALA A 360 -18.33 -69.50 16.02
CA ALA A 360 -18.86 -68.91 17.24
C ALA A 360 -18.22 -67.54 17.52
N TYR A 361 -16.91 -67.40 17.26
CA TYR A 361 -16.22 -66.13 17.37
C TYR A 361 -16.86 -65.06 16.46
N GLU A 362 -17.15 -65.35 15.19
CA GLU A 362 -17.84 -64.37 14.33
C GLU A 362 -19.24 -63.99 14.83
N GLY A 363 -20.00 -64.96 15.36
CA GLY A 363 -21.30 -64.69 15.96
C GLY A 363 -21.20 -63.76 17.17
N TYR A 364 -20.37 -64.13 18.16
CA TYR A 364 -20.20 -63.37 19.39
C TYR A 364 -19.49 -62.03 19.19
N ARG A 365 -18.57 -61.94 18.23
CA ARG A 365 -17.86 -60.70 17.92
C ARG A 365 -18.81 -59.59 17.48
N ARG A 366 -19.84 -59.93 16.69
CA ARG A 366 -20.85 -58.95 16.25
C ARG A 366 -21.62 -58.33 17.42
N GLU A 367 -21.85 -59.10 18.47
CA GLU A 367 -22.48 -58.64 19.70
C GLU A 367 -21.46 -57.98 20.64
N ALA A 368 -20.23 -58.48 20.71
CA ALA A 368 -19.15 -57.95 21.56
C ALA A 368 -18.73 -56.53 21.21
N VAL A 369 -18.67 -56.19 19.91
CA VAL A 369 -18.36 -54.83 19.43
C VAL A 369 -19.37 -53.79 19.93
N GLN A 370 -20.60 -54.21 20.24
CA GLN A 370 -21.65 -53.32 20.74
C GLN A 370 -21.65 -53.18 22.27
N LEU A 371 -20.97 -54.07 23.00
CA LEU A 371 -21.03 -54.14 24.47
C LEU A 371 -19.85 -53.40 25.14
N ASP A 372 -18.61 -53.87 24.94
CA ASP A 372 -17.42 -53.31 25.58
C ASP A 372 -16.09 -53.73 24.89
N ASN A 373 -15.06 -52.88 25.01
CA ASN A 373 -13.73 -53.11 24.46
C ASN A 373 -12.95 -54.19 25.24
N ASP A 374 -13.05 -54.23 26.58
CA ASP A 374 -12.40 -55.27 27.40
C ASP A 374 -12.96 -56.66 27.05
N PHE A 375 -14.27 -56.75 26.86
CA PHE A 375 -14.92 -57.99 26.42
C PHE A 375 -14.44 -58.44 25.03
N THR A 376 -14.28 -57.50 24.08
CA THR A 376 -13.75 -57.78 22.74
C THR A 376 -12.30 -58.30 22.79
N GLN A 377 -11.45 -57.71 23.63
CA GLN A 377 -10.06 -58.15 23.82
C GLN A 377 -9.98 -59.54 24.43
N ARG A 378 -10.78 -59.83 25.45
CA ARG A 378 -10.87 -61.17 26.06
C ARG A 378 -11.40 -62.20 25.07
N LEU A 379 -12.42 -61.87 24.29
CA LEU A 379 -12.99 -62.76 23.27
C LEU A 379 -11.95 -63.11 22.20
N PHE A 380 -11.22 -62.12 21.70
CA PHE A 380 -10.17 -62.34 20.71
C PHE A 380 -9.00 -63.15 21.28
N GLY A 381 -8.52 -62.81 22.48
CA GLY A 381 -7.44 -63.54 23.15
C GLY A 381 -7.80 -65.02 23.39
N ASN A 382 -9.00 -65.28 23.92
CA ASN A 382 -9.46 -66.65 24.13
C ASN A 382 -9.63 -67.43 22.83
N ALA A 383 -10.15 -66.81 21.75
CA ALA A 383 -10.28 -67.46 20.45
C ALA A 383 -8.92 -67.77 19.82
N LEU A 384 -7.97 -66.84 19.91
CA LEU A 384 -6.61 -67.01 19.38
C LEU A 384 -5.87 -68.15 20.10
N THR A 385 -5.91 -68.21 21.43
CA THR A 385 -5.31 -69.31 22.19
C THR A 385 -5.86 -70.67 21.76
N ARG A 386 -7.16 -70.78 21.46
CA ARG A 386 -7.76 -72.05 21.00
C ARG A 386 -7.38 -72.42 19.57
N LEU A 387 -7.10 -71.44 18.72
CA LEU A 387 -6.61 -71.68 17.36
C LEU A 387 -5.14 -72.09 17.32
N GLU A 388 -4.33 -71.56 18.24
CA GLU A 388 -2.89 -71.86 18.35
C GLU A 388 -2.58 -73.22 19.00
N GLU A 389 -3.56 -73.87 19.65
CA GLU A 389 -3.36 -75.19 20.27
C GLU A 389 -2.94 -76.26 19.22
N PRO A 390 -1.81 -76.96 19.43
CA PRO A 390 -1.27 -77.91 18.45
C PRO A 390 -2.17 -79.14 18.26
N PRO A 391 -2.36 -79.62 17.01
CA PRO A 391 -3.40 -80.60 16.64
C PRO A 391 -3.18 -82.07 17.10
N LEU A 392 -2.36 -82.32 18.12
CA LEU A 392 -1.94 -83.67 18.52
C LEU A 392 -1.89 -83.91 20.04
N ARG A 393 -2.63 -83.12 20.85
CA ARG A 393 -2.59 -83.18 22.33
C ARG A 393 -2.82 -84.57 22.93
N PHE A 394 -3.53 -85.45 22.22
CA PHE A 394 -3.90 -86.78 22.71
C PHE A 394 -3.24 -87.93 21.94
N VAL A 395 -2.12 -87.73 21.24
CA VAL A 395 -1.40 -88.86 20.63
C VAL A 395 -0.47 -89.47 21.68
N GLU A 396 -0.80 -90.68 22.13
CA GLU A 396 0.09 -91.50 22.98
C GLU A 396 1.43 -91.70 22.24
N GLU A 397 2.54 -91.39 22.91
CA GLU A 397 3.90 -91.39 22.34
C GLU A 397 4.38 -92.76 21.84
N ALA A 398 3.75 -93.86 22.28
CA ALA A 398 4.20 -95.21 21.96
C ALA A 398 3.47 -95.80 20.73
N THR A 399 3.81 -95.34 19.54
CA THR A 399 3.46 -96.03 18.29
C THR A 399 4.29 -97.32 18.17
N HIS A 400 3.82 -98.41 18.76
CA HIS A 400 4.41 -99.73 18.56
C HIS A 400 4.18 -100.14 17.10
N SER A 401 5.23 -100.57 16.39
CA SER A 401 5.15 -100.82 14.93
C SER A 401 4.53 -102.17 14.55
N SER A 402 4.20 -103.04 15.50
CA SER A 402 3.58 -104.34 15.21
C SER A 402 2.60 -104.79 16.30
N PRO A 403 1.56 -105.59 15.92
CA PRO A 403 0.60 -106.16 16.87
C PRO A 403 1.25 -107.00 17.97
N ILE A 404 2.31 -107.72 17.63
CA ILE A 404 3.06 -108.54 18.58
C ILE A 404 3.84 -107.66 19.56
N MET A 405 4.43 -106.56 19.10
CA MET A 405 5.16 -105.64 19.97
C MET A 405 4.25 -104.94 20.98
N GLU A 406 3.01 -104.59 20.59
CA GLU A 406 2.00 -104.04 21.49
C GLU A 406 1.48 -105.09 22.49
N MET A 407 1.30 -106.34 22.05
CA MET A 407 0.89 -107.43 22.95
C MET A 407 1.97 -107.75 23.99
N LEU A 408 3.24 -107.81 23.56
CA LEU A 408 4.39 -108.08 24.44
C LEU A 408 4.69 -106.92 25.41
N SER A 409 4.40 -105.68 25.03
CA SER A 409 4.60 -104.50 25.89
C SER A 409 3.44 -104.23 26.84
N SER A 410 2.28 -104.88 26.63
CA SER A 410 1.10 -104.72 27.49
C SER A 410 1.37 -105.16 28.93
N ASP A 411 0.92 -104.36 29.89
CA ASP A 411 1.08 -104.65 31.32
C ASP A 411 0.39 -105.97 31.73
N ASN A 412 -0.67 -106.33 31.01
CA ASN A 412 -1.38 -107.61 31.18
C ASN A 412 -0.50 -108.81 30.79
N PHE A 413 0.27 -108.74 29.70
CA PHE A 413 1.17 -109.82 29.29
C PHE A 413 2.35 -109.97 30.26
N LYS A 414 2.92 -108.84 30.72
CA LYS A 414 3.97 -108.85 31.77
C LYS A 414 3.45 -109.49 33.06
N SER A 415 2.25 -109.10 33.51
CA SER A 415 1.63 -109.68 34.72
C SER A 415 1.32 -111.17 34.57
N PHE A 416 1.00 -111.65 33.36
CA PHE A 416 0.75 -113.07 33.08
C PHE A 416 2.04 -113.90 33.06
N ILE A 417 3.13 -113.38 32.50
CA ILE A 417 4.47 -114.00 32.56
C ILE A 417 5.04 -114.00 33.98
N GLU A 418 4.69 -113.01 34.80
CA GLU A 418 5.07 -112.96 36.22
C GLU A 418 4.20 -113.87 37.10
N SER A 419 2.92 -114.04 36.78
CA SER A 419 1.97 -114.85 37.57
C SER A 419 1.88 -116.32 37.16
N GLY A 420 2.35 -116.68 35.97
CA GLY A 420 2.44 -118.06 35.51
C GLY A 420 3.69 -118.73 36.07
N GLY A 421 3.54 -119.51 37.15
CA GLY A 421 4.62 -120.32 37.76
C GLY A 421 5.12 -121.49 36.88
N ASP A 422 5.63 -122.55 37.51
CA ASP A 422 6.36 -123.71 36.93
C ASP A 422 5.95 -124.19 35.51
N LYS A 423 4.66 -124.10 35.16
CA LYS A 423 4.18 -124.49 33.81
C LYS A 423 4.64 -123.55 32.70
N VAL A 424 4.78 -122.25 32.96
CA VAL A 424 5.32 -121.28 31.98
C VAL A 424 6.83 -121.40 31.89
N ASP A 425 7.51 -121.63 33.02
CA ASP A 425 8.96 -121.84 33.06
C ASP A 425 9.37 -123.14 32.32
N SER A 426 8.61 -124.23 32.44
CA SER A 426 8.87 -125.47 31.67
C SER A 426 8.72 -125.31 30.15
N ILE A 427 7.84 -124.41 29.69
CA ILE A 427 7.64 -124.11 28.27
C ILE A 427 8.75 -123.19 27.75
N LEU A 428 9.16 -122.20 28.55
CA LEU A 428 10.30 -121.34 28.23
C LEU A 428 11.61 -122.14 28.13
N GLU A 429 11.81 -123.09 29.04
CA GLU A 429 12.97 -123.98 29.05
C GLU A 429 12.97 -124.94 27.85
N GLY A 430 11.80 -125.45 27.44
CA GLY A 430 11.61 -126.25 26.22
C GLY A 430 11.86 -125.51 24.90
N VAL A 431 11.86 -124.17 24.91
CA VAL A 431 12.16 -123.30 23.75
C VAL A 431 13.54 -122.61 23.91
N GLY A 432 14.34 -123.01 24.91
CA GLY A 432 15.73 -122.60 25.08
C GLY A 432 15.94 -121.23 25.74
N LEU A 433 14.95 -120.71 26.47
CA LEU A 433 15.05 -119.44 27.20
C LEU A 433 14.83 -119.69 28.70
N SER A 434 15.76 -119.26 29.56
CA SER A 434 15.66 -119.44 31.03
C SER A 434 15.84 -118.10 31.77
N ARG A 435 15.10 -117.94 32.90
CA ARG A 435 15.09 -116.74 33.75
C ARG A 435 16.44 -116.59 34.45
N LYS A 436 17.21 -115.57 34.09
CA LYS A 436 18.56 -115.32 34.62
C LYS A 436 18.49 -114.60 35.97
N SER A 437 18.45 -115.34 37.08
CA SER A 437 18.70 -114.76 38.42
C SER A 437 19.28 -115.76 39.43
N LYS A 438 20.59 -116.06 39.34
CA LYS A 438 21.46 -116.24 40.51
C LYS A 438 22.93 -116.40 40.11
N VAL A 439 23.79 -115.84 40.95
CA VAL A 439 25.26 -115.97 41.08
C VAL A 439 26.02 -114.73 40.66
N GLU A 440 26.23 -113.90 41.67
CA GLU A 440 27.24 -112.86 41.77
C GLU A 440 28.39 -113.39 42.67
N GLN A 441 29.59 -112.84 42.50
CA GLN A 441 30.85 -113.07 43.24
C GLN A 441 31.84 -114.08 42.64
N GLU A 442 32.80 -113.57 41.86
CA GLU A 442 34.24 -113.52 42.23
C GLU A 442 35.10 -113.00 41.05
N ARG A 443 35.58 -111.76 41.16
CA ARG A 443 37.00 -111.36 40.96
C ARG A 443 37.13 -109.84 41.00
N GLN A 444 37.78 -109.35 42.04
CA GLN A 444 38.33 -108.00 42.13
C GLN A 444 39.74 -107.93 41.55
N VAL A 445 40.19 -106.66 41.36
CA VAL A 445 41.55 -106.13 41.13
C VAL A 445 41.93 -106.04 39.63
N SER A 446 42.14 -104.86 39.03
CA SER A 446 42.97 -103.75 39.51
C SER A 446 42.57 -102.36 38.97
N LYS A 447 42.92 -101.35 39.77
CA LYS A 447 42.80 -99.89 39.61
C LYS A 447 43.46 -99.35 38.33
N VAL A 448 42.95 -98.22 37.79
CA VAL A 448 43.64 -96.91 37.81
C VAL A 448 42.61 -95.78 37.90
N VAL A 449 42.85 -94.88 38.84
CA VAL A 449 42.17 -93.61 39.12
C VAL A 449 42.99 -92.49 38.46
N THR A 450 42.34 -91.55 37.76
CA THR A 450 42.58 -90.11 37.94
C THR A 450 41.36 -89.31 37.52
N GLN A 451 40.94 -88.38 38.37
CA GLN A 451 39.90 -87.37 38.19
C GLN A 451 40.61 -85.99 37.96
N PRO A 452 39.93 -84.83 37.98
CA PRO A 452 39.63 -83.94 36.85
C PRO A 452 40.38 -82.58 36.89
N GLU A 453 40.19 -81.73 35.87
CA GLU A 453 40.36 -80.25 35.86
C GLU A 453 39.88 -79.79 34.45
N GLY A 454 39.16 -78.69 34.19
CA GLY A 454 38.87 -77.46 34.92
C GLY A 454 39.20 -76.25 34.00
N GLU A 455 38.21 -75.38 33.73
CA GLU A 455 38.31 -73.99 33.18
C GLU A 455 38.64 -73.79 31.68
N THR A 456 37.95 -72.96 30.89
CA THR A 456 37.72 -71.50 31.01
C THR A 456 36.62 -71.05 30.00
N SER A 457 35.65 -70.21 30.42
CA SER A 457 35.55 -68.75 30.20
C SER A 457 35.01 -68.25 28.83
N ASN A 458 33.71 -67.90 28.83
CA ASN A 458 33.12 -66.59 28.54
C ASN A 458 33.67 -65.73 27.37
N LYS A 459 32.81 -65.40 26.38
CA LYS A 459 32.77 -64.05 25.78
C LYS A 459 31.41 -63.74 25.09
N LYS A 460 30.75 -62.70 25.58
CA LYS A 460 29.66 -61.91 24.98
C LYS A 460 30.25 -60.78 24.09
N GLU A 461 29.34 -60.03 23.44
CA GLU A 461 29.49 -58.83 22.57
C GLU A 461 29.60 -59.14 21.07
N ASN A 462 28.80 -58.54 20.18
CA ASN A 462 28.32 -57.14 20.15
C ASN A 462 26.84 -56.97 19.71
N GLU A 463 26.24 -55.92 20.25
CA GLU A 463 25.14 -55.13 19.67
C GLU A 463 25.57 -54.38 18.40
#